data_AF-L0NGH9-F1
#
_entry.id   AF-L0NGH9-F1
#
_cell.length_a   1.000
_cell.length_b   1.000
_cell.length_c   1.000
_cell.angle_alpha   90.00
_cell.angle_beta   90.00
_cell.angle_gamma   90.00
#
_symmetry.space_group_name_H-M   'P 1'
#
loop_
_entity.id
_entity.type
_entity.pdbx_description
1 polymer ?
#
loop_
_entity_poly.entity_id
_entity_poly.type
_entity_poly.pdbx_seq_one_letter_code
_entity_poly.pdbx_strand_id
1 'polypeptide(L)'
;MFRIFMRRWITDRQTRRRDQYAALLAIVGLLCALLTLTFMILSQFPGRFGAVGLGGVILFAAAAAGGGLGFLFSVPRVLSTGLAGPNGADRKEGEGKEVKADRLLGSNTNLERISEWLTTMIVGVGLSQITSVGEHMAALTAFLAGHHDSTTLAAAGPFILIVGLVGGFIFLYLYTRLYLSPLFLYVETLISKPGQEEVPTQEDRIRTLARELSEKTGASFFRYIADRDSISLDNTMHVLSALLYEDDGYRTVLEIGDELEETLAAEMPRFWYIMAAANGQLHHQLLSRGEAKPELEDARKAVLKASQMAVSLDPNYKRRLLELSRPGSRDDDLQDFTDDPDFKKIVR
;
A
#
# COMPACT_ATOMS: atom_id res chain seq x y z
N MET A 1 -9.98 -23.27 -18.97
CA MET A 1 -11.18 -23.12 -18.12
C MET A 1 -10.87 -23.12 -16.62
N PHE A 2 -10.06 -24.06 -16.12
CA PHE A 2 -9.67 -24.17 -14.69
C PHE A 2 -8.92 -22.94 -14.12
N ARG A 3 -8.04 -22.31 -14.91
CA ARG A 3 -7.31 -21.07 -14.53
C ARG A 3 -8.22 -19.85 -14.31
N ILE A 4 -9.32 -19.74 -15.03
CA ILE A 4 -10.29 -18.63 -14.88
C ILE A 4 -11.09 -18.82 -13.57
N PHE A 5 -11.44 -20.07 -13.26
CA PHE A 5 -12.16 -20.42 -12.04
C PHE A 5 -11.30 -20.20 -10.78
N MET A 6 -10.02 -20.57 -10.84
CA MET A 6 -9.09 -20.41 -9.72
C MET A 6 -8.71 -18.94 -9.48
N ARG A 7 -8.54 -18.15 -10.55
CA ARG A 7 -8.32 -16.70 -10.45
C ARG A 7 -9.56 -16.00 -9.86
N ARG A 8 -10.77 -16.40 -10.28
CA ARG A 8 -12.04 -15.92 -9.72
C ARG A 8 -12.20 -16.29 -8.25
N TRP A 9 -11.79 -17.49 -7.83
CA TRP A 9 -11.89 -17.97 -6.45
C TRP A 9 -10.93 -17.30 -5.47
N ILE A 10 -9.72 -16.96 -5.91
CA ILE A 10 -8.74 -16.22 -5.08
C ILE A 10 -9.18 -14.75 -4.94
N THR A 11 -9.63 -14.11 -6.02
CA THR A 11 -10.23 -12.77 -5.93
C THR A 11 -11.47 -12.76 -5.05
N ASP A 12 -12.34 -13.78 -5.16
CA ASP A 12 -13.57 -13.92 -4.34
C ASP A 12 -13.25 -14.02 -2.84
N ARG A 13 -12.14 -14.67 -2.47
CA ARG A 13 -11.75 -14.80 -1.05
C ARG A 13 -11.24 -13.50 -0.45
N GLN A 14 -10.51 -12.70 -1.23
CA GLN A 14 -9.98 -11.41 -0.76
C GLN A 14 -11.07 -10.31 -0.76
N THR A 15 -11.96 -10.27 -1.75
CA THR A 15 -13.15 -9.40 -1.69
C THR A 15 -14.08 -9.80 -0.56
N ARG A 16 -14.38 -11.10 -0.37
CA ARG A 16 -15.24 -11.56 0.74
C ARG A 16 -14.73 -11.15 2.11
N ARG A 17 -13.42 -11.17 2.37
CA ARG A 17 -12.87 -10.69 3.67
C ARG A 17 -13.04 -9.19 3.85
N ARG A 18 -12.80 -8.39 2.81
CA ARG A 18 -12.97 -6.92 2.86
C ARG A 18 -14.44 -6.54 3.04
N ASP A 19 -15.32 -7.22 2.32
CA ASP A 19 -16.77 -7.05 2.42
C ASP A 19 -17.27 -7.46 3.80
N GLN A 20 -16.66 -8.46 4.44
CA GLN A 20 -16.98 -8.86 5.83
C GLN A 20 -16.63 -7.77 6.84
N TYR A 21 -15.47 -7.11 6.74
CA TYR A 21 -15.11 -6.02 7.67
C TYR A 21 -15.97 -4.76 7.44
N ALA A 22 -16.23 -4.41 6.18
CA ALA A 22 -17.11 -3.29 5.84
C ALA A 22 -18.56 -3.57 6.28
N ALA A 23 -19.06 -4.79 6.06
CA ALA A 23 -20.37 -5.21 6.53
C ALA A 23 -20.43 -5.24 8.06
N LEU A 24 -19.38 -5.69 8.75
CA LEU A 24 -19.30 -5.67 10.20
C LEU A 24 -19.36 -4.24 10.74
N LEU A 25 -18.61 -3.30 10.16
CA LEU A 25 -18.68 -1.88 10.52
C LEU A 25 -20.07 -1.29 10.27
N ALA A 26 -20.68 -1.60 9.14
CA ALA A 26 -22.05 -1.15 8.82
C ALA A 26 -23.08 -1.72 9.79
N ILE A 27 -22.95 -3.00 10.17
CA ILE A 27 -23.81 -3.66 11.16
C ILE A 27 -23.62 -3.01 12.54
N VAL A 28 -22.37 -2.77 12.97
CA VAL A 28 -22.10 -2.09 14.25
C VAL A 28 -22.69 -0.68 14.25
N GLY A 29 -22.52 0.09 13.17
CA GLY A 29 -23.12 1.41 13.02
C GLY A 29 -24.65 1.37 13.08
N LEU A 30 -25.27 0.43 12.37
CA LEU A 30 -26.72 0.22 12.38
C LEU A 30 -27.22 -0.16 13.77
N LEU A 31 -26.51 -1.05 14.48
CA LEU A 31 -26.85 -1.44 15.85
C LEU A 31 -26.77 -0.26 16.80
N CYS A 32 -25.71 0.56 16.73
CA CYS A 32 -25.60 1.78 17.53
C CYS A 32 -26.74 2.76 17.24
N ALA A 33 -27.12 2.95 15.97
CA ALA A 33 -28.24 3.81 15.58
C ALA A 33 -29.58 3.29 16.11
N LEU A 34 -29.85 1.99 15.97
CA LEU A 34 -31.06 1.35 16.50
C LEU A 34 -31.13 1.44 18.03
N LEU A 35 -30.00 1.25 18.70
CA LEU A 35 -29.91 1.35 20.16
C LEU A 35 -30.18 2.80 20.62
N THR A 36 -29.65 3.79 19.89
CA THR A 36 -29.88 5.21 20.16
C THR A 36 -31.35 5.58 19.95
N LEU A 37 -31.97 5.10 18.87
CA LEU A 37 -33.40 5.26 18.62
C LEU A 37 -34.24 4.62 19.73
N THR A 38 -33.85 3.43 20.21
CA THR A 38 -34.53 2.74 21.30
C THR A 38 -34.48 3.57 22.59
N PHE A 39 -33.33 4.14 22.94
CA PHE A 39 -33.21 5.02 24.10
C PHE A 39 -33.99 6.33 23.95
N MET A 40 -34.06 6.88 22.74
CA MET A 40 -34.86 8.07 22.45
C MET A 40 -36.36 7.82 22.57
N ILE A 41 -36.84 6.63 22.21
CA ILE A 41 -38.22 6.20 22.44
C ILE A 41 -38.44 6.00 23.94
N LEU A 42 -37.51 5.33 24.63
CA LEU A 42 -37.61 5.05 26.06
C LEU A 42 -37.62 6.35 26.90
N SER A 43 -36.93 7.39 26.45
CA SER A 43 -36.86 8.69 27.14
C SER A 43 -38.19 9.44 27.16
N GLN A 44 -39.16 9.06 26.32
CA GLN A 44 -40.50 9.68 26.29
C GLN A 44 -41.42 9.14 27.39
N PHE A 45 -41.07 8.02 28.04
CA PHE A 45 -41.88 7.42 29.10
C PHE A 45 -41.57 8.04 30.46
N PRO A 46 -42.55 8.18 31.36
CA PRO A 46 -42.31 8.68 32.70
C PRO A 46 -41.58 7.65 33.59
N GLY A 47 -40.98 8.12 34.68
CA GLY A 47 -40.38 7.29 35.71
C GLY A 47 -39.04 6.65 35.31
N ARG A 48 -38.76 5.44 35.80
CA ARG A 48 -37.43 4.79 35.66
C ARG A 48 -37.05 4.51 34.20
N PHE A 49 -38.03 4.24 33.35
CA PHE A 49 -37.81 3.99 31.93
C PHE A 49 -37.35 5.26 31.21
N GLY A 50 -38.03 6.40 31.43
CA GLY A 50 -37.59 7.71 30.95
C GLY A 50 -36.16 8.04 31.34
N ALA A 51 -35.83 7.77 32.61
CA ALA A 51 -34.51 8.08 33.14
C ALA A 51 -33.40 7.25 32.45
N VAL A 52 -33.65 5.96 32.21
CA VAL A 52 -32.72 5.08 31.48
C VAL A 52 -32.61 5.50 30.02
N GLY A 53 -33.73 5.86 29.38
CA GLY A 53 -33.75 6.35 28.00
C GLY A 53 -32.93 7.62 27.84
N LEU A 54 -33.16 8.63 28.68
CA LEU A 54 -32.46 9.90 28.63
C LEU A 54 -30.96 9.73 28.95
N GLY A 55 -30.61 8.91 29.95
CA GLY A 55 -29.22 8.57 30.25
C GLY A 55 -28.52 7.88 29.06
N GLY A 56 -29.21 6.96 28.38
CA GLY A 56 -28.70 6.31 27.17
C GLY A 56 -28.48 7.28 26.01
N VAL A 57 -29.41 8.21 25.78
CA VAL A 57 -29.24 9.27 24.76
C VAL A 57 -28.03 10.15 25.08
N ILE A 58 -27.86 10.60 26.33
CA ILE A 58 -26.70 11.39 26.76
C ILE A 58 -25.41 10.62 26.49
N LEU A 59 -25.35 9.33 26.86
CA LEU A 59 -24.17 8.49 26.68
C LEU A 59 -23.76 8.37 25.21
N PHE A 60 -24.70 8.00 24.33
CA PHE A 60 -24.41 7.76 22.91
C PHE A 60 -24.17 9.04 22.13
N ALA A 61 -24.86 10.14 22.45
CA ALA A 61 -24.59 11.45 21.86
C ALA A 61 -23.19 11.96 22.26
N ALA A 62 -22.84 11.84 23.54
CA ALA A 62 -21.50 12.21 24.01
C ALA A 62 -20.42 11.30 23.40
N ALA A 63 -20.67 9.99 23.29
CA ALA A 63 -19.75 9.06 22.64
C ALA A 63 -19.57 9.35 21.14
N ALA A 64 -20.61 9.76 20.42
CA ALA A 64 -20.48 10.19 19.03
C ALA A 64 -19.65 11.47 18.90
N ALA A 65 -19.89 12.47 19.76
CA ALA A 65 -19.11 13.72 19.79
C ALA A 65 -17.64 13.45 20.14
N GLY A 66 -17.41 12.64 21.18
CA GLY A 66 -16.09 12.20 21.61
C GLY A 66 -15.37 11.42 20.52
N GLY A 67 -16.08 10.52 19.84
CA GLY A 67 -15.55 9.74 18.73
C GLY A 67 -15.16 10.59 17.53
N GLY A 68 -15.92 11.64 17.22
CA GLY A 68 -15.54 12.64 16.21
C GLY A 68 -14.23 13.35 16.57
N LEU A 69 -14.06 13.74 17.83
CA LEU A 69 -12.80 14.29 18.32
C LEU A 69 -11.67 13.25 18.27
N GLY A 70 -11.91 12.03 18.74
CA GLY A 70 -10.92 10.95 18.74
C GLY A 70 -10.40 10.64 17.33
N PHE A 71 -11.32 10.59 16.36
CA PHE A 71 -10.98 10.47 14.94
C PHE A 71 -10.08 11.62 14.49
N LEU A 72 -10.48 12.87 14.72
CA LEU A 72 -9.73 14.06 14.32
C LEU A 72 -8.28 14.03 14.86
N PHE A 73 -8.12 13.75 16.15
CA PHE A 73 -6.80 13.65 16.80
C PHE A 73 -5.97 12.44 16.36
N SER A 74 -6.59 11.44 15.73
CA SER A 74 -5.95 10.20 15.29
C SER A 74 -5.65 10.15 13.79
N VAL A 75 -6.08 11.15 13.01
CA VAL A 75 -5.84 11.21 11.56
C VAL A 75 -4.34 10.99 11.30
N PRO A 76 -3.96 9.96 10.52
CA PRO A 76 -2.55 9.56 10.42
C PRO A 76 -1.72 10.62 9.69
N ARG A 77 -0.72 11.19 10.38
CA ARG A 77 0.29 12.12 9.81
C ARG A 77 1.38 11.42 8.98
N VAL A 78 1.33 10.09 8.90
CA VAL A 78 2.35 9.24 8.25
C VAL A 78 2.36 9.36 6.72
N LEU A 79 1.39 10.06 6.14
CA LEU A 79 1.31 10.27 4.70
C LEU A 79 2.30 11.34 4.19
N SER A 80 2.90 12.13 5.08
CA SER A 80 3.81 13.24 4.74
C SER A 80 5.22 13.12 5.34
N THR A 81 5.45 12.16 6.24
CA THR A 81 6.79 11.93 6.81
C THR A 81 7.52 10.88 5.96
N GLY A 82 8.31 11.36 5.00
CA GLY A 82 9.50 10.62 4.57
C GLY A 82 10.35 10.32 5.80
N LEU A 83 11.05 9.19 5.78
CA LEU A 83 11.99 8.78 6.83
C LEU A 83 13.14 9.79 6.95
N ALA A 84 12.89 10.96 7.54
CA ALA A 84 13.90 11.84 8.08
C ALA A 84 14.11 11.40 9.53
N GLY A 85 15.10 10.53 9.72
CA GLY A 85 15.64 10.26 11.05
C GLY A 85 16.11 11.56 11.71
N PRO A 86 16.11 11.62 13.06
CA PRO A 86 16.53 12.81 13.78
C PRO A 86 18.05 12.91 13.73
N ASN A 87 18.58 13.67 12.76
CA ASN A 87 19.87 14.35 12.84
C ASN A 87 19.89 15.45 11.78
N GLY A 88 19.64 16.68 12.24
CA GLY A 88 19.79 17.87 11.42
C GLY A 88 21.24 18.33 11.31
N ALA A 89 21.39 19.33 10.44
CA ALA A 89 22.50 20.25 10.23
C ALA A 89 23.53 19.87 9.17
N ASP A 90 23.62 20.79 8.20
CA ASP A 90 24.65 20.98 7.19
C ASP A 90 24.71 20.02 6.00
N ARG A 91 23.87 20.30 4.98
CA ARG A 91 24.35 20.20 3.60
C ARG A 91 23.81 21.34 2.75
N LYS A 92 24.75 22.17 2.29
CA LYS A 92 24.55 23.30 1.38
C LYS A 92 23.94 22.85 0.06
N GLU A 93 23.16 23.77 -0.49
CA GLU A 93 22.56 23.78 -1.82
C GLU A 93 23.47 23.18 -2.90
N GLY A 94 22.93 22.18 -3.59
CA GLY A 94 23.46 21.59 -4.80
C GLY A 94 22.32 20.85 -5.49
N GLU A 95 22.04 21.24 -6.72
CA GLU A 95 20.94 20.77 -7.56
C GLU A 95 20.82 19.24 -7.58
N GLY A 96 19.76 18.74 -6.96
CA GLY A 96 19.27 17.38 -7.08
C GLY A 96 17.78 17.43 -6.85
N LYS A 97 16.97 17.27 -7.91
CA LYS A 97 15.53 17.11 -7.77
C LYS A 97 15.30 15.84 -6.96
N GLU A 98 15.04 16.01 -5.67
CA GLU A 98 14.56 14.94 -4.80
C GLU A 98 13.32 14.32 -5.46
N VAL A 99 13.42 13.04 -5.78
CA VAL A 99 12.32 12.19 -6.20
C VAL A 99 11.34 12.11 -5.04
N LYS A 100 10.39 13.05 -5.00
CA LYS A 100 9.19 12.90 -4.18
C LYS A 100 8.37 11.81 -4.83
N ALA A 101 8.49 10.59 -4.31
CA ALA A 101 7.47 9.57 -4.49
C ALA A 101 6.15 10.21 -4.06
N ASP A 102 5.35 10.61 -5.05
CA ASP A 102 4.04 11.19 -4.85
C ASP A 102 3.16 10.04 -4.36
N ARG A 103 3.22 9.79 -3.04
CA ARG A 103 2.43 8.79 -2.35
C ARG A 103 0.98 9.08 -2.75
N LEU A 104 0.34 8.16 -3.46
CA LEU A 104 -1.03 8.36 -3.99
C LEU A 104 -2.05 8.62 -2.87
N LEU A 105 -1.73 8.25 -1.62
CA LEU A 105 -2.49 8.58 -0.41
C LEU A 105 -2.10 9.92 0.25
N GLY A 106 -0.99 10.54 -0.14
CA GLY A 106 -0.65 11.95 0.13
C GLY A 106 -1.65 12.95 -0.46
N SER A 107 -2.58 12.49 -1.30
CA SER A 107 -3.73 13.26 -1.78
C SER A 107 -4.70 13.74 -0.68
N ASN A 108 -4.61 13.21 0.55
CA ASN A 108 -5.41 13.66 1.70
C ASN A 108 -4.70 14.68 2.62
N THR A 109 -3.69 15.39 2.14
CA THR A 109 -3.07 16.53 2.87
C THR A 109 -4.07 17.62 3.26
N ASN A 110 -5.18 17.76 2.54
CA ASN A 110 -6.26 18.70 2.91
C ASN A 110 -6.94 18.31 4.22
N LEU A 111 -7.27 17.03 4.42
CA LEU A 111 -7.88 16.56 5.67
C LEU A 111 -6.89 16.60 6.83
N GLU A 112 -5.61 16.31 6.56
CA GLU A 112 -4.54 16.46 7.55
C GLU A 112 -4.40 17.92 8.01
N ARG A 113 -4.29 18.86 7.07
CA ARG A 113 -4.19 20.30 7.37
C ARG A 113 -5.42 20.83 8.11
N ILE A 114 -6.62 20.51 7.62
CA ILE A 114 -7.86 20.92 8.28
C ILE A 114 -7.93 20.32 9.69
N SER A 115 -7.54 19.05 9.86
CA SER A 115 -7.50 18.40 11.17
C SER A 115 -6.50 19.05 12.11
N GLU A 116 -5.29 19.37 11.66
CA GLU A 116 -4.27 20.07 12.45
C GLU A 116 -4.76 21.45 12.91
N TRP A 117 -5.37 22.21 12.01
CA TRP A 117 -5.89 23.54 12.31
C TRP A 117 -7.05 23.44 13.30
N LEU A 118 -7.97 22.51 13.06
CA LEU A 118 -9.15 22.30 13.89
C LEU A 118 -8.77 21.77 15.28
N THR A 119 -7.85 20.81 15.39
CA THR A 119 -7.36 20.30 16.68
C THR A 119 -6.66 21.39 17.48
N THR A 120 -5.83 22.22 16.85
CA THR A 120 -5.17 23.35 17.51
C THR A 120 -6.19 24.37 18.02
N MET A 121 -7.20 24.70 17.21
CA MET A 121 -8.28 25.60 17.63
C MET A 121 -9.12 25.01 18.77
N ILE A 122 -9.46 23.72 18.71
CA ILE A 122 -10.20 23.02 19.76
C ILE A 122 -9.41 23.01 21.08
N VAL A 123 -8.11 22.71 21.05
CA VAL A 123 -7.26 22.74 22.25
C VAL A 123 -7.14 24.16 22.79
N GLY A 124 -6.94 25.15 21.93
CA GLY A 124 -6.83 26.56 22.33
C GLY A 124 -8.11 27.08 22.99
N VAL A 125 -9.26 26.88 22.34
CA VAL A 125 -10.57 27.27 22.89
C VAL A 125 -10.91 26.46 24.14
N GLY A 126 -10.66 25.15 24.12
CA GLY A 126 -10.92 24.26 25.25
C GLY A 126 -10.13 24.66 26.50
N LEU A 127 -8.85 25.04 26.36
CA LEU A 127 -8.04 25.51 27.47
C LEU A 127 -8.55 26.85 28.03
N SER A 128 -9.00 27.77 27.15
CA SER A 128 -9.56 29.05 27.59
C SER A 128 -10.90 28.92 28.33
N GLN A 129 -11.69 27.88 28.03
CA GLN A 129 -13.00 27.65 28.62
C GLN A 129 -13.00 26.60 29.74
N ILE A 130 -11.85 26.06 30.12
CA ILE A 130 -11.80 24.97 31.11
C ILE A 130 -12.39 25.36 32.48
N THR A 131 -12.33 26.64 32.83
CA THR A 131 -12.86 27.17 34.10
C THR A 131 -14.39 27.23 34.12
N SER A 132 -15.05 27.34 32.96
CA SER A 132 -16.51 27.39 32.87
C SER A 132 -17.15 25.99 32.85
N VAL A 133 -16.37 24.92 32.74
CA VAL A 133 -16.88 23.53 32.67
C VAL A 133 -17.76 23.20 33.88
N GLY A 134 -17.34 23.59 35.09
CA GLY A 134 -18.11 23.33 36.31
C GLY A 134 -19.50 23.98 36.30
N GLU A 135 -19.59 25.21 35.78
CA GLU A 135 -20.86 25.93 35.63
C GLU A 135 -21.80 25.21 34.64
N HIS A 136 -21.27 24.77 33.50
CA HIS A 136 -22.05 24.01 32.50
C HIS A 136 -22.51 22.64 33.05
N MET A 137 -21.70 21.96 33.86
CA MET A 137 -22.09 20.71 34.50
C MET A 137 -23.21 20.93 35.55
N ALA A 138 -23.13 22.02 36.31
CA ALA A 138 -24.18 22.41 37.24
C ALA A 138 -25.47 22.79 36.51
N ALA A 139 -25.37 23.53 35.41
CA ALA A 139 -26.50 23.89 34.55
C ALA A 139 -27.17 22.64 33.94
N LEU A 140 -26.38 21.66 33.47
CA LEU A 140 -26.90 20.39 32.97
C LEU A 140 -27.62 19.60 34.08
N THR A 141 -27.04 19.55 35.28
CA THR A 141 -27.66 18.89 36.45
C THR A 141 -28.99 19.54 36.79
N ALA A 142 -29.04 20.88 36.82
CA ALA A 142 -30.26 21.64 37.09
C ALA A 142 -31.32 21.44 35.99
N PHE A 143 -30.90 21.42 34.72
CA PHE A 143 -31.77 21.14 33.58
C PHE A 143 -32.43 19.76 33.70
N LEU A 144 -31.63 18.72 34.01
CA LEU A 144 -32.13 17.36 34.19
C LEU A 144 -33.07 17.25 35.40
N ALA A 145 -32.74 17.92 36.50
CA ALA A 145 -33.59 17.96 37.70
C ALA A 145 -34.94 18.68 37.45
N GLY A 146 -34.95 19.70 36.58
CA GLY A 146 -36.15 20.45 36.24
C GLY A 146 -37.08 19.77 35.22
N HIS A 147 -36.55 18.85 34.42
CA HIS A 147 -37.30 18.19 33.34
C HIS A 147 -37.62 16.72 33.61
N HIS A 148 -37.07 16.12 34.68
CA HIS A 148 -37.30 14.72 34.99
C HIS A 148 -37.32 14.47 36.50
N ASP A 149 -38.27 13.66 36.98
CA ASP A 149 -38.46 13.36 38.41
C ASP A 149 -37.31 12.55 39.06
N SER A 150 -36.26 12.21 38.30
CA SER A 150 -35.17 11.35 38.76
C SER A 150 -33.99 12.19 39.24
N THR A 151 -33.93 12.41 40.55
CA THR A 151 -32.79 13.06 41.22
C THR A 151 -31.46 12.32 40.99
N THR A 152 -31.51 10.99 40.87
CA THR A 152 -30.35 10.15 40.56
C THR A 152 -29.82 10.38 39.15
N LEU A 153 -30.70 10.55 38.14
CA LEU A 153 -30.26 10.85 36.78
C LEU A 153 -29.66 12.25 36.70
N ALA A 154 -30.26 13.24 37.39
CA ALA A 154 -29.71 14.58 37.43
C ALA A 154 -28.27 14.59 37.98
N ALA A 155 -28.02 13.86 39.07
CA ALA A 155 -26.69 13.72 39.65
C ALA A 155 -25.72 12.91 38.75
N ALA A 156 -26.19 11.85 38.10
CA ALA A 156 -25.36 10.98 37.27
C ALA A 156 -25.11 11.53 35.86
N GLY A 157 -25.97 12.41 35.34
CA GLY A 157 -25.96 12.91 33.96
C GLY A 157 -24.61 13.48 33.50
N PRO A 158 -23.98 14.40 34.27
CA PRO A 158 -22.64 14.90 33.95
C PRO A 158 -21.59 13.78 33.83
N PHE A 159 -21.62 12.78 34.73
CA PHE A 159 -20.69 11.65 34.68
C PHE A 159 -20.93 10.77 33.46
N ILE A 160 -22.20 10.50 33.12
CA ILE A 160 -22.58 9.74 31.92
C ILE A 160 -22.08 10.45 30.66
N LEU A 161 -22.22 11.78 30.59
CA LEU A 161 -21.72 12.60 29.51
C LEU A 161 -20.20 12.47 29.38
N ILE A 162 -19.45 12.62 30.47
CA ILE A 162 -17.98 12.51 30.47
C ILE A 162 -17.54 11.10 30.05
N VAL A 163 -18.15 10.06 30.60
CA VAL A 163 -17.84 8.67 30.26
C VAL A 163 -18.11 8.40 28.79
N GLY A 164 -19.24 8.89 28.26
CA GLY A 164 -19.55 8.80 26.83
C GLY A 164 -18.50 9.50 25.98
N LEU A 165 -18.22 10.77 26.28
CA LEU A 165 -17.25 11.59 25.55
C LEU A 165 -15.85 10.95 25.53
N VAL A 166 -15.33 10.56 26.70
CA VAL A 166 -14.00 9.95 26.84
C VAL A 166 -13.97 8.57 26.19
N GLY A 167 -15.01 7.75 26.41
CA GLY A 167 -15.12 6.41 25.83
C GLY A 167 -15.14 6.44 24.30
N GLY A 168 -15.97 7.32 23.73
CA GLY A 168 -16.03 7.55 22.29
C GLY A 168 -14.71 8.04 21.72
N PHE A 169 -14.07 9.01 22.40
CA PHE A 169 -12.76 9.53 22.02
C PHE A 169 -11.71 8.43 21.96
N ILE A 170 -11.53 7.69 23.06
CA ILE A 170 -10.52 6.61 23.14
C ILE A 170 -10.81 5.54 22.08
N PHE A 171 -12.08 5.14 21.93
CA PHE A 171 -12.46 4.12 20.96
C PHE A 171 -12.07 4.49 19.53
N LEU A 172 -12.53 5.64 19.02
CA LEU A 172 -12.25 6.03 17.64
C LEU A 172 -10.79 6.46 17.44
N TYR A 173 -10.15 7.02 18.47
CA TYR A 173 -8.73 7.35 18.45
C TYR A 173 -7.87 6.09 18.28
N LEU A 174 -8.08 5.08 19.14
CA LEU A 174 -7.34 3.82 19.07
C LEU A 174 -7.71 3.01 17.84
N TYR A 175 -8.99 2.97 17.46
CA TYR A 175 -9.44 2.27 16.26
C TYR A 175 -8.75 2.80 15.01
N THR A 176 -8.76 4.11 14.82
CA THR A 176 -8.09 4.75 13.68
C THR A 176 -6.59 4.51 13.72
N ARG A 177 -5.96 4.66 14.90
CA ARG A 177 -4.50 4.52 15.03
C ARG A 177 -3.98 3.09 14.86
N LEU A 178 -4.69 2.10 15.41
CA LEU A 178 -4.27 0.69 15.44
C LEU A 178 -4.71 -0.08 14.21
N TYR A 179 -5.87 0.24 13.62
CA TYR A 179 -6.42 -0.52 12.51
C TYR A 179 -6.38 0.24 11.20
N LEU A 180 -6.76 1.52 11.18
CA LEU A 180 -6.90 2.26 9.93
C LEU A 180 -5.52 2.66 9.36
N SER A 181 -4.57 3.11 10.19
CA SER A 181 -3.23 3.50 9.72
C SER A 181 -2.46 2.33 9.07
N PRO A 182 -2.35 1.14 9.69
CA PRO A 182 -1.66 0.01 9.06
C PRO A 182 -2.41 -0.52 7.82
N LEU A 183 -3.74 -0.44 7.81
CA LEU A 183 -4.54 -0.84 6.65
C LEU A 183 -4.27 0.07 5.45
N PHE A 184 -4.13 1.38 5.65
CA PHE A 184 -3.79 2.30 4.56
C PHE A 184 -2.40 2.04 3.99
N LEU A 185 -1.41 1.79 4.86
CA LEU A 185 -0.06 1.42 4.41
C LEU A 185 -0.05 0.08 3.67
N TYR A 186 -0.84 -0.90 4.13
CA TYR A 186 -0.99 -2.19 3.45
C TYR A 186 -1.69 -2.06 2.09
N VAL A 187 -2.69 -1.18 1.99
CA VAL A 187 -3.35 -0.88 0.70
C VAL A 187 -2.40 -0.14 -0.22
N GLU A 188 -1.57 0.77 0.31
CA GLU A 188 -0.53 1.46 -0.45
C GLU A 188 0.47 0.46 -1.02
N THR A 189 0.99 -0.48 -0.23
CA THR A 189 1.89 -1.52 -0.75
C THR A 189 1.22 -2.48 -1.73
N LEU A 190 -0.08 -2.73 -1.60
CA LEU A 190 -0.86 -3.51 -2.59
C LEU A 190 -1.13 -2.74 -3.90
N ILE A 191 -1.24 -1.41 -3.82
CA ILE A 191 -1.51 -0.53 -4.97
C ILE A 191 -0.21 -0.11 -5.65
N SER A 192 0.89 0.01 -4.90
CA SER A 192 2.27 0.10 -5.41
C SER A 192 2.55 -1.15 -6.24
N LYS A 193 2.19 -1.07 -7.51
CA LYS A 193 2.67 -2.00 -8.51
C LYS A 193 4.13 -1.59 -8.73
N PRO A 194 5.13 -2.40 -8.36
CA PRO A 194 6.54 -2.04 -8.57
C PRO A 194 6.85 -1.69 -10.04
N GLY A 195 6.03 -2.13 -10.99
CA GLY A 195 6.15 -1.73 -12.40
C GLY A 195 5.73 -0.29 -12.76
N GLN A 196 5.10 0.49 -11.88
CA GLN A 196 4.66 1.87 -12.15
C GLN A 196 5.60 2.95 -11.61
N GLU A 197 6.61 2.56 -10.84
CA GLU A 197 7.64 3.50 -10.39
C GLU A 197 8.52 3.93 -11.56
N GLU A 198 8.84 5.21 -11.60
CA GLU A 198 9.75 5.79 -12.58
C GLU A 198 11.15 5.22 -12.36
N VAL A 199 11.84 4.90 -13.46
CA VAL A 199 13.20 4.36 -13.36
C VAL A 199 14.11 5.49 -12.86
N PRO A 200 14.76 5.34 -11.69
CA PRO A 200 15.56 6.42 -11.10
C PRO A 200 16.84 6.74 -11.92
N THR A 201 17.23 5.86 -12.85
CA THR A 201 18.44 5.94 -13.67
C THR A 201 18.15 5.47 -15.11
N GLN A 202 18.89 5.98 -16.10
CA GLN A 202 18.88 5.53 -17.50
C GLN A 202 17.61 5.77 -18.35
N GLU A 203 16.68 6.63 -17.94
CA GLU A 203 15.47 6.91 -18.72
C GLU A 203 15.75 7.25 -20.20
N ASP A 204 16.70 8.15 -20.47
CA ASP A 204 17.07 8.54 -21.83
C ASP A 204 17.60 7.35 -22.67
N ARG A 205 18.31 6.41 -22.03
CA ARG A 205 18.83 5.21 -22.67
C ARG A 205 17.68 4.27 -23.04
N ILE A 206 16.75 4.00 -22.13
CA ILE A 206 15.56 3.18 -22.41
C ILE A 206 14.70 3.84 -23.49
N ARG A 207 14.55 5.17 -23.46
CA ARG A 207 13.83 5.93 -24.49
C ARG A 207 14.45 5.74 -25.87
N THR A 208 15.77 5.83 -25.96
CA THR A 208 16.51 5.64 -27.22
C THR A 208 16.34 4.22 -27.74
N LEU A 209 16.53 3.21 -26.89
CA LEU A 209 16.34 1.80 -27.24
C LEU A 209 14.90 1.51 -27.70
N ALA A 210 13.90 2.11 -27.05
CA ALA A 210 12.50 2.00 -27.47
C ALA A 210 12.26 2.61 -28.86
N ARG A 211 12.90 3.74 -29.20
CA ARG A 211 12.82 4.31 -30.55
C ARG A 211 13.44 3.38 -31.59
N GLU A 212 14.64 2.90 -31.33
CA GLU A 212 15.35 1.98 -32.23
C GLU A 212 14.54 0.70 -32.47
N LEU A 213 14.01 0.09 -31.41
CA LEU A 213 13.12 -1.07 -31.52
C LEU A 213 11.84 -0.75 -32.29
N SER A 214 11.26 0.43 -32.11
CA SER A 214 10.07 0.85 -32.87
C SER A 214 10.37 1.01 -34.36
N GLU A 215 11.53 1.55 -34.73
CA GLU A 215 11.93 1.75 -36.12
C GLU A 215 12.20 0.42 -36.81
N LYS A 216 12.87 -0.51 -36.12
CA LYS A 216 13.15 -1.86 -36.63
C LYS A 216 11.90 -2.73 -36.77
N THR A 217 11.07 -2.77 -35.74
CA THR A 217 9.92 -3.70 -35.68
C THR A 217 8.63 -3.12 -36.27
N GLY A 218 8.55 -1.79 -36.42
CA GLY A 218 7.32 -1.09 -36.78
C GLY A 218 6.25 -1.10 -35.67
N ALA A 219 6.57 -1.60 -34.47
CA ALA A 219 5.61 -1.75 -33.39
C ALA A 219 5.29 -0.41 -32.71
N SER A 220 4.03 0.03 -32.81
CA SER A 220 3.55 1.27 -32.21
C SER A 220 3.69 1.34 -30.69
N PHE A 221 3.82 0.18 -30.03
CA PHE A 221 4.00 0.08 -28.59
C PHE A 221 5.33 0.69 -28.11
N PHE A 222 6.44 0.44 -28.81
CA PHE A 222 7.74 1.00 -28.42
C PHE A 222 7.84 2.50 -28.73
N ARG A 223 7.20 2.97 -29.81
CA ARG A 223 7.01 4.40 -30.06
C ARG A 223 6.26 5.08 -28.92
N TYR A 224 5.18 4.45 -28.44
CA TYR A 224 4.42 4.98 -27.31
C TYR A 224 5.27 5.07 -26.03
N ILE A 225 6.12 4.07 -25.74
CA ILE A 225 7.06 4.14 -24.61
C ILE A 225 8.07 5.30 -24.79
N ALA A 226 8.60 5.46 -26.00
CA ALA A 226 9.59 6.49 -26.31
C ALA A 226 9.07 7.93 -26.24
N ASP A 227 7.76 8.12 -26.45
CA ASP A 227 7.12 9.43 -26.49
C ASP A 227 6.50 9.83 -25.14
N ARG A 228 6.66 9.02 -24.08
CA ARG A 228 6.17 9.32 -22.74
C ARG A 228 7.03 10.35 -22.00
N ASP A 229 6.36 11.13 -21.15
CA ASP A 229 7.01 12.09 -20.25
C ASP A 229 7.90 11.41 -19.21
N SER A 230 7.49 10.23 -18.72
CA SER A 230 8.29 9.38 -17.83
C SER A 230 8.20 7.87 -18.16
N ILE A 231 9.31 7.15 -17.95
CA ILE A 231 9.42 5.71 -18.20
C ILE A 231 9.37 4.95 -16.87
N SER A 232 8.43 4.02 -16.77
CA SER A 232 8.30 3.14 -15.59
C SER A 232 9.11 1.85 -15.72
N LEU A 233 9.34 1.17 -14.59
CA LEU A 233 10.01 -0.14 -14.58
C LEU A 233 9.32 -1.18 -15.47
N ASP A 234 7.98 -1.19 -15.58
CA ASP A 234 7.27 -2.10 -16.49
C ASP A 234 7.58 -1.79 -17.97
N ASN A 235 7.61 -0.50 -18.35
CA ASN A 235 8.03 -0.10 -19.70
C ASN A 235 9.46 -0.58 -19.99
N THR A 236 10.36 -0.43 -19.02
CA THR A 236 11.73 -0.93 -19.12
C THR A 236 11.77 -2.44 -19.30
N MET A 237 10.98 -3.22 -18.54
CA MET A 237 10.91 -4.68 -18.72
C MET A 237 10.41 -5.08 -20.12
N HIS A 238 9.53 -4.29 -20.73
CA HIS A 238 9.11 -4.53 -22.11
C HIS A 238 10.23 -4.28 -23.13
N VAL A 239 11.00 -3.20 -22.94
CA VAL A 239 12.15 -2.88 -23.79
C VAL A 239 13.24 -3.94 -23.64
N LEU A 240 13.64 -4.28 -22.41
CA LEU A 240 14.66 -5.30 -22.16
C LEU A 240 14.26 -6.68 -22.71
N SER A 241 13.00 -7.07 -22.53
CA SER A 241 12.50 -8.33 -23.09
C SER A 241 12.51 -8.36 -24.62
N ALA A 242 12.37 -7.21 -25.28
CA ALA A 242 12.44 -7.13 -26.73
C ALA A 242 13.89 -7.17 -27.23
N LEU A 243 14.82 -6.55 -26.49
CA LEU A 243 16.26 -6.60 -26.80
C LEU A 243 16.83 -8.01 -26.77
N LEU A 244 16.27 -8.94 -25.99
CA LEU A 244 16.70 -10.35 -26.01
C LEU A 244 16.54 -11.03 -27.39
N TYR A 245 15.72 -10.48 -28.29
CA TYR A 245 15.54 -10.98 -29.65
C TYR A 245 16.42 -10.27 -30.69
N GLU A 246 17.17 -9.24 -30.29
CA GLU A 246 18.11 -8.53 -31.15
C GLU A 246 19.50 -9.18 -31.09
N ASP A 247 20.27 -9.06 -32.17
CA ASP A 247 21.64 -9.57 -32.22
C ASP A 247 22.50 -8.94 -31.11
N ASP A 248 23.13 -9.79 -30.29
CA ASP A 248 23.91 -9.39 -29.10
C ASP A 248 23.15 -8.54 -28.06
N GLY A 249 21.81 -8.46 -28.15
CA GLY A 249 21.00 -7.60 -27.28
C GLY A 249 20.99 -8.01 -25.81
N TYR A 250 21.27 -9.28 -25.48
CA TYR A 250 21.47 -9.72 -24.09
C TYR A 250 22.61 -8.96 -23.39
N ARG A 251 23.64 -8.47 -24.10
CA ARG A 251 24.71 -7.66 -23.47
C ARG A 251 24.15 -6.35 -22.93
N THR A 252 23.35 -5.65 -23.72
CA THR A 252 22.68 -4.42 -23.28
C THR A 252 21.70 -4.69 -22.14
N VAL A 253 21.01 -5.84 -22.17
CA VAL A 253 20.13 -6.25 -21.06
C VAL A 253 20.92 -6.47 -19.77
N LEU A 254 22.09 -7.10 -19.83
CA LEU A 254 22.94 -7.32 -18.65
C LEU A 254 23.50 -5.99 -18.11
N GLU A 255 24.00 -5.11 -18.97
CA GLU A 255 24.50 -3.78 -18.56
C GLU A 255 23.44 -2.94 -17.85
N ILE A 256 22.23 -2.89 -18.42
CA ILE A 256 21.10 -2.17 -17.79
C ILE A 256 20.65 -2.91 -16.53
N GLY A 257 20.61 -4.23 -16.59
CA GLY A 257 20.16 -5.09 -15.50
C GLY A 257 21.00 -4.97 -14.23
N ASP A 258 22.32 -4.86 -14.37
CA ASP A 258 23.23 -4.69 -13.23
C ASP A 258 22.94 -3.38 -12.47
N GLU A 259 22.65 -2.28 -13.18
CA GLU A 259 22.26 -1.02 -12.54
C GLU A 259 20.86 -1.09 -11.91
N LEU A 260 19.94 -1.83 -12.54
CA LEU A 260 18.58 -2.00 -12.04
C LEU A 260 18.50 -2.94 -10.81
N GLU A 261 19.48 -3.80 -10.58
CA GLU A 261 19.49 -4.72 -9.44
C GLU A 261 19.47 -3.97 -8.09
N GLU A 262 20.02 -2.75 -8.03
CA GLU A 262 19.98 -1.90 -6.84
C GLU A 262 18.67 -1.10 -6.69
N THR A 263 17.72 -1.29 -7.59
CA THR A 263 16.42 -0.60 -7.60
C THR A 263 15.25 -1.54 -7.26
N LEU A 264 14.03 -1.01 -7.24
CA LEU A 264 12.81 -1.79 -7.02
C LEU A 264 12.52 -2.81 -8.14
N ALA A 265 13.27 -2.79 -9.25
CA ALA A 265 13.25 -3.84 -10.25
C ALA A 265 13.63 -5.21 -9.66
N ALA A 266 14.50 -5.27 -8.65
CA ALA A 266 14.89 -6.50 -7.98
C ALA A 266 13.74 -7.18 -7.21
N GLU A 267 12.63 -6.47 -6.95
CA GLU A 267 11.42 -7.06 -6.38
C GLU A 267 10.46 -7.61 -7.46
N MET A 268 10.78 -7.43 -8.75
CA MET A 268 9.96 -7.89 -9.86
C MET A 268 10.39 -9.28 -10.34
N PRO A 269 9.52 -10.31 -10.32
CA PRO A 269 9.88 -11.63 -10.86
C PRO A 269 10.17 -11.60 -12.36
N ARG A 270 9.58 -10.65 -13.10
CA ARG A 270 9.84 -10.44 -14.53
C ARG A 270 11.25 -9.94 -14.80
N PHE A 271 11.82 -9.09 -13.93
CA PHE A 271 13.20 -8.64 -14.05
C PHE A 271 14.16 -9.82 -13.98
N TRP A 272 14.04 -10.63 -12.93
CA TRP A 272 14.88 -11.82 -12.77
C TRP A 272 14.69 -12.87 -13.86
N TYR A 273 13.49 -12.99 -14.42
CA TYR A 273 13.26 -13.85 -15.59
C TYR A 273 14.01 -13.37 -16.84
N ILE A 274 13.99 -12.06 -17.10
CA ILE A 274 14.75 -11.44 -18.20
C ILE A 274 16.26 -11.61 -17.95
N MET A 275 16.73 -11.39 -16.72
CA MET A 275 18.13 -11.61 -16.35
C MET A 275 18.57 -13.07 -16.50
N ALA A 276 17.70 -14.03 -16.19
CA ALA A 276 17.98 -15.45 -16.41
C ALA A 276 18.17 -15.74 -17.90
N ALA A 277 17.26 -15.27 -18.75
CA ALA A 277 17.37 -15.41 -20.20
C ALA A 277 18.65 -14.75 -20.76
N ALA A 278 18.95 -13.51 -20.35
CA ALA A 278 20.14 -12.79 -20.80
C ALA A 278 21.45 -13.51 -20.42
N ASN A 279 21.56 -13.99 -19.18
CA ASN A 279 22.72 -14.77 -18.74
C ASN A 279 22.79 -16.14 -19.41
N GLY A 280 21.65 -16.72 -19.79
CA GLY A 280 21.57 -17.95 -20.57
C GLY A 280 22.14 -17.79 -21.98
N GLN A 281 21.75 -16.71 -22.68
CA GLN A 281 22.32 -16.36 -23.98
C GLN A 281 23.84 -16.10 -23.89
N LEU A 282 24.29 -15.40 -22.83
CA LEU A 282 25.72 -15.21 -22.58
C LEU A 282 26.45 -16.54 -22.39
N HIS A 283 25.92 -17.43 -21.54
CA HIS A 283 26.50 -18.75 -21.30
C HIS A 283 26.63 -19.56 -22.60
N HIS A 284 25.58 -19.56 -23.42
CA HIS A 284 25.60 -20.23 -24.73
C HIS A 284 26.65 -19.64 -25.67
N GLN A 285 26.80 -18.31 -25.69
CA GLN A 285 27.82 -17.65 -26.50
C GLN A 285 29.23 -18.03 -26.04
N LEU A 286 29.51 -18.00 -24.74
CA LEU A 286 30.80 -18.40 -24.16
C LEU A 286 31.14 -19.86 -24.51
N LEU A 287 30.15 -20.76 -24.46
CA LEU A 287 30.33 -22.17 -24.86
C LEU A 287 30.68 -22.27 -26.35
N SER A 288 29.96 -21.56 -27.21
CA SER A 288 30.19 -21.62 -28.67
C SER A 288 31.57 -21.08 -29.09
N ARG A 289 32.13 -20.14 -28.32
CA ARG A 289 33.46 -19.56 -28.54
C ARG A 289 34.59 -20.36 -27.91
N GLY A 290 34.28 -21.32 -27.04
CA GLY A 290 35.29 -22.10 -26.32
C GLY A 290 36.06 -21.28 -25.28
N GLU A 291 35.39 -20.31 -24.65
CA GLU A 291 35.96 -19.41 -23.64
C GLU A 291 36.37 -20.15 -22.35
N ALA A 292 37.04 -19.42 -21.43
CA ALA A 292 37.62 -20.02 -20.25
C ALA A 292 36.56 -20.60 -19.30
N LYS A 293 36.87 -21.74 -18.66
CA LYS A 293 35.98 -22.38 -17.67
C LYS A 293 35.47 -21.45 -16.55
N PRO A 294 36.27 -20.51 -16.00
CA PRO A 294 35.78 -19.60 -14.96
C PRO A 294 34.62 -18.71 -15.43
N GLU A 295 34.68 -18.18 -16.65
CA GLU A 295 33.67 -17.27 -17.20
C GLU A 295 32.34 -18.00 -17.45
N LEU A 296 32.43 -19.25 -17.92
CA LEU A 296 31.27 -20.15 -18.04
C LEU A 296 30.62 -20.43 -16.69
N GLU A 297 31.42 -20.71 -15.65
CA GLU A 297 30.91 -20.94 -14.31
C GLU A 297 30.25 -19.69 -13.71
N ASP A 298 30.76 -18.50 -14.00
CA ASP A 298 30.16 -17.26 -13.51
C ASP A 298 28.83 -16.95 -14.21
N ALA A 299 28.74 -17.14 -15.53
CA ALA A 299 27.47 -17.06 -16.26
C ALA A 299 26.47 -18.11 -15.77
N ARG A 300 26.93 -19.34 -15.50
CA ARG A 300 26.10 -20.40 -14.91
C ARG A 300 25.54 -19.98 -13.55
N LYS A 301 26.36 -19.45 -12.64
CA LYS A 301 25.91 -18.96 -11.33
C LYS A 301 24.88 -17.83 -11.47
N ALA A 302 25.07 -16.92 -12.42
CA ALA A 302 24.14 -15.82 -12.66
C ALA A 302 22.76 -16.31 -13.12
N VAL A 303 22.71 -17.29 -14.03
CA VAL A 303 21.45 -17.95 -14.44
C VAL A 303 20.74 -18.59 -13.25
N LEU A 304 21.48 -19.33 -12.41
CA LEU A 304 20.89 -19.98 -11.23
C LEU A 304 20.37 -18.97 -10.20
N LYS A 305 21.14 -17.90 -9.92
CA LYS A 305 20.72 -16.79 -9.03
C LYS A 305 19.42 -16.17 -9.55
N ALA A 306 19.40 -15.77 -10.82
CA ALA A 306 18.25 -15.10 -11.41
C ALA A 306 17.01 -16.02 -11.46
N SER A 307 17.19 -17.29 -11.81
CA SER A 307 16.12 -18.29 -11.82
C SER A 307 15.54 -18.51 -10.41
N GLN A 308 16.40 -18.59 -9.40
CA GLN A 308 15.98 -18.74 -8.00
C GLN A 308 15.21 -17.52 -7.51
N MET A 309 15.66 -16.30 -7.83
CA MET A 309 15.00 -15.06 -7.46
C MET A 309 13.64 -14.90 -8.15
N ALA A 310 13.53 -15.22 -9.44
CA ALA A 310 12.26 -15.18 -10.16
C ALA A 310 11.22 -16.12 -9.51
N VAL A 311 11.62 -17.33 -9.12
CA VAL A 311 10.73 -18.33 -8.50
C VAL A 311 10.40 -18.02 -7.06
N SER A 312 11.32 -17.44 -6.29
CA SER A 312 11.06 -17.04 -4.90
C SER A 312 10.04 -15.91 -4.81
N LEU A 313 10.06 -14.98 -5.78
CA LEU A 313 9.09 -13.89 -5.90
C LEU A 313 7.74 -14.35 -6.47
N ASP A 314 7.73 -15.18 -7.51
CA ASP A 314 6.50 -15.78 -8.06
C ASP A 314 6.73 -17.23 -8.54
N PRO A 315 6.20 -18.24 -7.82
CA PRO A 315 6.33 -19.65 -8.18
C PRO A 315 5.81 -20.01 -9.58
N ASN A 316 4.97 -19.18 -10.21
CA ASN A 316 4.50 -19.41 -11.58
C ASN A 316 5.64 -19.35 -12.61
N TYR A 317 6.78 -18.72 -12.27
CA TYR A 317 7.94 -18.63 -13.16
C TYR A 317 8.67 -19.96 -13.34
N LYS A 318 8.47 -20.95 -12.46
CA LYS A 318 9.01 -22.32 -12.66
C LYS A 318 8.70 -22.86 -14.04
N ARG A 319 7.42 -22.74 -14.44
CA ARG A 319 6.97 -23.24 -15.75
C ARG A 319 7.55 -22.44 -16.92
N ARG A 320 7.71 -21.12 -16.76
CA ARG A 320 8.25 -20.25 -17.81
C ARG A 320 9.74 -20.49 -18.02
N LEU A 321 10.51 -20.61 -16.94
CA LEU A 321 11.93 -20.97 -16.99
C LEU A 321 12.15 -22.36 -17.60
N LEU A 322 11.28 -23.32 -17.27
CA LEU A 322 11.30 -24.65 -17.89
C LEU A 322 10.93 -24.60 -19.39
N GLU A 323 10.12 -23.62 -19.82
CA GLU A 323 9.82 -23.40 -21.24
C GLU A 323 11.07 -22.85 -21.95
N LEU A 324 11.80 -21.89 -21.35
CA LEU A 324 13.06 -21.36 -21.88
C LEU A 324 14.19 -22.39 -22.01
N SER A 325 14.17 -23.45 -21.18
CA SER A 325 15.18 -24.50 -21.22
C SER A 325 14.85 -25.59 -22.23
N ARG A 326 13.93 -25.39 -23.18
CA ARG A 326 13.58 -26.41 -24.18
C ARG A 326 14.36 -26.14 -25.47
N PRO A 327 15.30 -27.03 -25.85
CA PRO A 327 16.06 -26.86 -27.09
C PRO A 327 15.13 -26.77 -28.30
N GLY A 328 15.40 -25.83 -29.21
CA GLY A 328 14.65 -25.66 -30.45
C GLY A 328 13.24 -25.08 -30.27
N SER A 329 12.92 -24.59 -29.07
CA SER A 329 11.74 -23.74 -28.88
C SER A 329 12.03 -22.32 -29.38
N ARG A 330 10.98 -21.51 -29.57
CA ARG A 330 11.15 -20.13 -30.06
C ARG A 330 11.98 -19.26 -29.10
N ASP A 331 11.85 -19.52 -27.81
CA ASP A 331 12.57 -18.84 -26.74
C ASP A 331 13.37 -19.92 -26.01
N ASP A 332 14.58 -20.22 -26.48
CA ASP A 332 15.43 -21.30 -25.97
C ASP A 332 16.68 -20.78 -25.22
N ASP A 333 16.57 -19.58 -24.65
CA ASP A 333 17.64 -18.84 -23.97
C ASP A 333 18.33 -19.64 -22.86
N LEU A 334 17.65 -20.64 -22.28
CA LEU A 334 18.18 -21.50 -21.21
C LEU A 334 18.45 -22.94 -21.68
N GLN A 335 18.59 -23.19 -22.98
CA GLN A 335 18.76 -24.54 -23.54
C GLN A 335 19.94 -25.31 -22.93
N ASP A 336 21.04 -24.64 -22.60
CA ASP A 336 22.22 -25.26 -21.99
C ASP A 336 21.93 -25.82 -20.58
N PHE A 337 20.88 -25.33 -19.93
CA PHE A 337 20.48 -25.68 -18.57
C PHE A 337 19.42 -26.78 -18.51
N THR A 338 19.01 -27.32 -19.67
CA THR A 338 18.02 -28.42 -19.77
C THR A 338 18.34 -29.55 -18.80
N ASP A 339 19.62 -29.91 -18.71
CA ASP A 339 20.10 -31.02 -17.90
C ASP A 339 20.83 -30.63 -16.62
N ASP A 340 20.95 -29.33 -16.35
CA ASP A 340 21.63 -28.83 -15.16
C ASP A 340 20.92 -29.28 -13.87
N PRO A 341 21.61 -29.95 -12.94
CA PRO A 341 20.99 -30.53 -11.76
C PRO A 341 20.48 -29.47 -10.78
N ASP A 342 21.14 -28.31 -10.71
CA ASP A 342 20.75 -27.24 -9.79
C ASP A 342 19.58 -26.46 -10.38
N PHE A 343 19.61 -26.15 -11.68
CA PHE A 343 18.47 -25.55 -12.37
C PHE A 343 17.20 -26.41 -12.25
N LYS A 344 17.32 -27.74 -12.42
CA LYS A 344 16.22 -28.69 -12.24
C LYS A 344 15.60 -28.63 -10.84
N LYS A 345 16.37 -28.35 -9.78
CA LYS A 345 15.84 -28.19 -8.41
C LYS A 345 15.01 -26.92 -8.26
N ILE A 346 15.31 -25.88 -9.04
CA ILE A 346 14.59 -24.60 -9.01
C ILE A 346 13.23 -24.73 -9.71
N VAL A 347 13.20 -25.37 -10.89
CA VAL A 347 12.01 -25.40 -11.76
C VAL A 347 11.08 -26.59 -11.55
N ARG A 348 11.53 -27.65 -10.85
CA ARG A 348 10.67 -28.76 -10.38
C ARG A 348 10.05 -28.42 -9.03
#